data_AF-A0A838INT3-F1
#
_entry.id   AF-A0A838INT3-F1
#
_cell.length_a   1.000
_cell.length_b   1.000
_cell.length_c   1.000
_cell.angle_alpha   90.00
_cell.angle_beta   90.00
_cell.angle_gamma   90.00
#
_symmetry.space_group_name_H-M   'P 1'
#
loop_
_entity.id
_entity.type
_entity.pdbx_description
1 polymer ?
#
loop_
_entity_poly.entity_id
_entity_poly.type
_entity_poly.pdbx_seq_one_letter_code
_entity_poly.pdbx_strand_id
1 'polypeptide(L)'
;MNKKKSQKWSAQEKLRVVLEAAALGDEELGAFLRREGVHEPLLELWKQEMVEGLEGASQQKRTAKRQAEQDSHRIRTLERELARKERALTEAAALLLLQKKVRQIWGDEDDAIDPSSEQ
;
A
#
# COMPACT_ATOMS: atom_id res chain seq x y z
N MET A 1 -37.82 27.38 16.96
CA MET A 1 -36.82 27.67 15.92
C MET A 1 -36.52 26.39 15.14
N ASN A 2 -37.09 26.24 13.94
CA ASN A 2 -36.88 25.04 13.12
C ASN A 2 -35.49 25.11 12.47
N LYS A 3 -34.55 24.31 12.97
CA LYS A 3 -33.28 24.02 12.29
C LYS A 3 -33.62 23.36 10.96
N LYS A 4 -33.58 24.13 9.86
CA LYS A 4 -33.67 23.60 8.50
C LYS A 4 -32.63 22.48 8.38
N LYS A 5 -33.09 21.26 8.11
CA LYS A 5 -32.23 20.10 7.83
C LYS A 5 -31.22 20.54 6.76
N SER A 6 -29.93 20.43 7.04
CA SER A 6 -28.90 20.61 6.02
C SER A 6 -29.20 19.61 4.91
N GLN A 7 -29.55 20.12 3.74
CA GLN A 7 -29.71 19.29 2.56
C GLN A 7 -28.35 18.63 2.31
N LYS A 8 -28.29 17.30 2.41
CA LYS A 8 -27.06 16.55 2.14
C LYS A 8 -26.87 16.54 0.62
N TRP A 9 -26.02 17.44 0.12
CA TRP A 9 -25.64 17.49 -1.28
C TRP A 9 -24.68 16.35 -1.61
N SER A 10 -25.01 15.53 -2.61
CA SER A 10 -24.09 14.57 -3.20
C SER A 10 -23.00 15.28 -4.01
N ALA A 11 -21.87 14.60 -4.23
CA ALA A 11 -20.78 15.15 -5.04
C ALA A 11 -21.23 15.46 -6.48
N GLN A 12 -22.10 14.62 -7.05
CA GLN A 12 -22.67 14.78 -8.38
C GLN A 12 -23.57 16.03 -8.46
N GLU A 13 -24.39 16.27 -7.44
CA GLU A 13 -25.24 17.48 -7.40
C GLU A 13 -24.42 18.74 -7.24
N LYS A 14 -23.40 18.73 -6.35
CA LYS A 14 -22.46 19.85 -6.22
C LYS A 14 -21.81 20.17 -7.57
N LEU A 15 -21.33 19.14 -8.28
CA LEU A 15 -20.69 19.30 -9.59
C LEU A 15 -21.64 19.89 -10.62
N ARG A 16 -22.88 19.38 -10.72
CA ARG A 16 -23.89 19.93 -11.63
C ARG A 16 -24.10 21.42 -11.38
N VAL A 17 -24.33 21.81 -10.12
CA VAL A 17 -24.58 23.21 -9.77
C VAL A 17 -23.38 24.10 -10.10
N VAL A 18 -22.16 23.64 -9.81
CA VAL A 18 -20.93 24.39 -10.15
C VAL A 18 -20.78 24.57 -11.66
N LEU A 19 -21.05 23.54 -12.46
CA LEU A 19 -20.95 23.61 -13.92
C LEU A 19 -22.01 24.52 -14.55
N GLU A 20 -23.27 24.41 -14.09
CA GLU A 20 -24.35 25.26 -14.57
C GLU A 20 -24.10 26.72 -14.17
N ALA A 21 -23.66 26.98 -12.94
CA ALA A 21 -23.30 28.33 -12.49
C ALA A 21 -22.15 28.93 -13.31
N ALA A 22 -21.18 28.12 -13.74
CA ALA A 22 -20.04 28.57 -14.55
C ALA A 22 -20.44 28.91 -16.00
N ALA A 23 -21.58 28.41 -16.49
CA ALA A 23 -22.08 28.70 -17.83
C ALA A 23 -22.98 29.94 -17.91
N LEU A 24 -23.37 30.50 -16.76
CA LEU A 24 -24.27 31.65 -16.64
C LEU A 24 -23.49 32.95 -16.48
N GLY A 25 -24.06 34.06 -16.99
CA GLY A 25 -23.56 35.41 -16.70
C GLY A 25 -23.99 35.92 -15.32
N ASP A 26 -23.36 37.00 -14.85
CA ASP A 26 -23.58 37.56 -13.51
C ASP A 26 -25.06 37.88 -13.18
N GLU A 27 -25.81 38.35 -14.17
CA GLU A 27 -27.24 38.69 -14.03
C GLU A 27 -28.11 37.45 -13.77
N GLU A 28 -27.78 36.33 -14.44
CA GLU A 28 -28.53 35.07 -14.37
C GLU A 28 -28.08 34.21 -13.17
N LEU A 29 -26.82 34.34 -12.76
CA LEU A 29 -26.21 33.61 -11.65
C LEU A 29 -26.97 33.84 -10.34
N GLY A 30 -27.34 35.09 -10.04
CA GLY A 30 -28.07 35.42 -8.82
C GLY A 30 -29.47 34.76 -8.77
N ALA A 31 -30.17 34.68 -9.92
CA ALA A 31 -31.46 34.01 -10.01
C ALA A 31 -31.32 32.48 -9.90
N PHE A 32 -30.29 31.93 -10.55
CA PHE A 32 -29.94 30.51 -10.48
C PHE A 32 -29.65 30.05 -9.05
N LEU A 33 -28.78 30.75 -8.34
CA LEU A 33 -28.40 30.44 -6.96
C LEU A 33 -29.60 30.41 -6.01
N ARG A 34 -30.54 31.36 -6.17
CA ARG A 34 -31.79 31.37 -5.38
C ARG A 34 -32.69 30.19 -5.70
N ARG A 35 -32.76 29.76 -6.97
CA ARG A 35 -33.56 28.60 -7.41
C ARG A 35 -33.00 27.29 -6.85
N GLU A 36 -31.68 27.13 -6.92
CA GLU A 36 -30.99 25.95 -6.38
C GLU A 36 -30.89 25.96 -4.84
N GLY A 37 -31.16 27.10 -4.19
CA GLY A 37 -31.04 27.26 -2.75
C GLY A 37 -29.58 27.28 -2.27
N VAL A 38 -28.66 27.70 -3.14
CA VAL A 38 -27.21 27.75 -2.89
C VAL A 38 -26.78 29.21 -2.79
N HIS A 39 -25.88 29.50 -1.83
CA HIS A 39 -25.29 30.82 -1.69
C HIS A 39 -23.93 30.87 -2.39
N GLU A 40 -23.56 32.04 -2.90
CA GLU A 40 -22.31 32.25 -3.62
C GLU A 40 -21.05 31.79 -2.84
N PRO A 41 -20.89 32.05 -1.53
CA PRO A 41 -19.75 31.52 -0.78
C PRO A 41 -19.69 29.98 -0.72
N LEU A 42 -20.86 29.33 -0.73
CA LEU A 42 -20.95 27.87 -0.75
C LEU A 42 -20.58 27.31 -2.13
N LEU A 43 -20.96 28.02 -3.20
CA LEU A 43 -20.56 27.68 -4.56
C LEU A 43 -19.03 27.76 -4.72
N GLU A 44 -18.42 28.84 -4.23
CA GLU A 44 -16.96 29.01 -4.26
C GLU A 44 -16.24 27.94 -3.44
N LEU A 45 -16.78 27.59 -2.27
CA LEU A 45 -16.25 26.46 -1.49
C LEU A 45 -16.27 25.16 -2.30
N TRP A 46 -17.36 24.85 -2.99
CA TRP A 46 -17.43 23.63 -3.81
C TRP A 46 -16.47 23.66 -5.00
N LYS A 47 -16.26 24.82 -5.62
CA LYS A 47 -15.22 24.98 -6.66
C LYS A 47 -13.83 24.67 -6.10
N GLN A 48 -13.50 25.22 -4.92
CA GLN A 48 -12.23 24.94 -4.25
C GLN A 48 -12.07 23.46 -3.90
N GLU A 49 -13.07 22.85 -3.26
CA GLU A 49 -13.08 21.42 -2.93
C GLU A 49 -12.83 20.54 -4.17
N MET A 50 -13.38 20.90 -5.33
CA MET A 50 -13.17 20.16 -6.58
C MET A 50 -11.76 20.32 -7.12
N VAL A 51 -11.21 21.54 -7.13
CA VAL A 51 -9.82 21.79 -7.57
C VAL A 51 -8.84 21.04 -6.67
N GLU A 52 -8.98 21.18 -5.35
CA GLU A 52 -8.14 20.48 -4.38
C GLU A 52 -8.26 18.96 -4.52
N GLY A 53 -9.47 18.44 -4.75
CA GLY A 53 -9.69 17.01 -4.99
C GLY A 53 -8.97 16.50 -6.24
N LEU A 54 -8.95 17.28 -7.33
CA LEU A 54 -8.26 16.92 -8.57
C LEU A 54 -6.73 17.00 -8.41
N GLU A 55 -6.22 18.03 -7.74
CA GLU A 55 -4.79 18.19 -7.45
C GLU A 55 -4.29 17.09 -6.50
N GLY A 56 -5.01 16.85 -5.40
CA GLY A 56 -4.72 15.83 -4.41
C GLY A 56 -4.74 14.41 -4.99
N ALA A 57 -5.72 14.09 -5.85
CA ALA A 57 -5.79 12.78 -6.50
C ALA A 57 -4.58 12.52 -7.42
N SER A 58 -4.07 13.55 -8.11
CA SER A 58 -2.87 13.45 -8.94
C SER A 58 -1.62 13.20 -8.10
N GLN A 59 -1.48 13.94 -6.99
CA GLN A 59 -0.35 13.78 -6.07
C GLN A 59 -0.36 12.42 -5.39
N GLN A 60 -1.53 11.96 -4.92
CA GLN A 60 -1.70 10.68 -4.24
C GLN A 60 -1.44 9.49 -5.16
N LYS A 61 -1.81 9.58 -6.45
CA LYS A 61 -1.45 8.57 -7.45
C LYS A 61 0.06 8.51 -7.67
N ARG A 62 0.74 9.65 -7.73
CA ARG A 62 2.21 9.71 -7.91
C ARG A 62 2.94 9.12 -6.71
N THR A 63 2.53 9.46 -5.48
CA THR A 63 3.14 8.91 -4.27
C THR A 63 2.90 7.41 -4.15
N ALA A 64 1.67 6.94 -4.41
CA ALA A 64 1.34 5.51 -4.39
C ALA A 64 2.17 4.73 -5.42
N LYS A 65 2.34 5.25 -6.64
CA LYS A 65 3.18 4.62 -7.67
C LYS A 65 4.64 4.51 -7.22
N ARG A 66 5.21 5.59 -6.68
CA ARG A 66 6.60 5.59 -6.20
C ARG A 66 6.80 4.61 -5.05
N GLN A 67 5.84 4.52 -4.14
CA GLN A 67 5.88 3.56 -3.04
C GLN A 67 5.85 2.12 -3.57
N ALA A 68 4.94 1.82 -4.51
CA ALA A 68 4.83 0.49 -5.11
C ALA A 68 6.12 0.07 -5.84
N GLU A 69 6.80 1.00 -6.53
CA GLU A 69 8.09 0.75 -7.18
C GLU A 69 9.19 0.45 -6.15
N GLN A 70 9.25 1.20 -5.05
CA GLN A 70 10.20 0.97 -3.96
C GLN A 70 9.96 -0.37 -3.26
N ASP A 71 8.70 -0.69 -2.96
CA ASP A 71 8.32 -1.95 -2.32
C ASP A 71 8.62 -3.13 -3.24
N SER A 72 8.32 -3.04 -4.53
CA SER A 72 8.66 -4.08 -5.51
C SER A 72 10.17 -4.32 -5.59
N HIS A 73 10.97 -3.26 -5.57
CA HIS A 73 12.43 -3.37 -5.54
C HIS A 73 12.90 -4.07 -4.26
N ARG A 74 12.34 -3.68 -3.10
CA ARG A 74 12.68 -4.26 -1.80
C ARG A 74 12.31 -5.75 -1.73
N ILE A 75 11.11 -6.11 -2.20
CA ILE A 75 10.64 -7.50 -2.27
C ILE A 75 11.63 -8.33 -3.09
N ARG A 76 11.97 -7.90 -4.31
CA ARG A 76 12.92 -8.63 -5.16
C ARG A 76 14.30 -8.81 -4.53
N THR A 77 14.79 -7.80 -3.81
CA THR A 77 16.07 -7.89 -3.10
C THR A 77 15.99 -8.91 -1.97
N LEU A 78 14.94 -8.84 -1.15
CA LEU A 78 14.73 -9.77 -0.04
C LEU A 78 14.53 -11.21 -0.53
N GLU A 79 13.76 -11.42 -1.60
CA GLU A 79 13.58 -12.75 -2.21
C GLU A 79 14.90 -13.36 -2.69
N ARG A 80 15.80 -12.56 -3.28
CA ARG A 80 17.12 -13.03 -3.70
C ARG A 80 18.00 -13.40 -2.51
N GLU A 81 17.98 -12.58 -1.45
CA GLU A 81 18.72 -12.87 -0.23
C GLU A 81 18.21 -14.13 0.45
N LEU A 82 16.88 -14.30 0.52
CA LEU A 82 16.23 -15.48 1.04
C LEU A 82 16.69 -16.73 0.27
N ALA A 83 16.59 -16.70 -1.06
CA ALA A 83 16.99 -17.83 -1.91
C ALA A 83 18.48 -18.19 -1.76
N ARG A 84 19.37 -17.21 -1.57
CA ARG A 84 20.80 -17.47 -1.31
C ARG A 84 21.01 -18.13 0.05
N LYS A 85 20.32 -17.67 1.08
CA LYS A 85 20.40 -18.23 2.43
C LYS A 85 19.82 -19.64 2.49
N GLU A 86 18.69 -19.88 1.82
CA GLU A 86 18.09 -21.21 1.73
C GLU A 86 19.01 -22.21 1.03
N ARG A 87 19.68 -21.83 -0.07
CA ARG A 87 20.68 -22.68 -0.73
C ARG A 87 21.82 -23.07 0.22
N ALA A 88 22.44 -22.09 0.86
CA ALA A 88 23.52 -22.34 1.82
C ALA A 88 23.05 -23.24 2.99
N LEU A 89 21.81 -23.05 3.46
CA LEU A 89 21.23 -23.88 4.51
C LEU A 89 21.00 -25.31 4.04
N THR A 90 20.50 -25.52 2.82
CA THR A 90 20.34 -26.87 2.26
C THR A 90 21.66 -27.58 2.04
N GLU A 91 22.69 -26.86 1.58
CA GLU A 91 24.05 -27.41 1.43
C GLU A 91 24.62 -27.85 2.78
N ALA A 92 24.47 -27.02 3.82
CA ALA A 92 24.88 -27.39 5.19
C ALA A 92 24.11 -28.61 5.72
N ALA A 93 22.79 -28.66 5.50
CA ALA A 93 21.97 -29.81 5.89
C ALA A 93 22.38 -31.10 5.15
N ALA A 94 22.73 -31.00 3.87
CA ALA A 94 23.23 -32.12 3.08
C ALA A 94 24.57 -32.65 3.61
N LEU A 95 25.49 -31.75 3.98
CA LEU A 95 26.77 -32.12 4.60
C LEU A 95 26.57 -32.85 5.94
N LEU A 96 25.69 -32.35 6.80
CA LEU A 96 25.35 -33.01 8.07
C LEU A 96 24.74 -34.39 7.86
N LEU A 97 23.84 -34.53 6.88
CA LEU A 97 23.25 -35.82 6.54
C LEU A 97 24.29 -36.80 6.02
N LEU A 98 25.21 -36.35 5.17
CA LEU A 98 26.30 -37.17 4.66
C LEU A 98 27.24 -37.62 5.79
N GLN A 99 27.64 -36.71 6.68
CA GLN A 99 28.47 -37.03 7.85
C GLN A 99 27.80 -38.11 8.72
N LYS A 100 26.48 -37.98 8.96
CA LYS A 100 25.71 -38.99 9.70
C LYS A 100 25.74 -40.36 9.00
N LYS A 101 25.55 -40.40 7.68
CA LYS A 101 25.59 -41.66 6.92
C LYS A 101 26.98 -42.30 6.92
N VAL A 102 28.04 -41.51 6.82
CA VAL A 102 29.43 -42.02 6.88
C VAL A 102 29.70 -42.67 8.24
N ARG A 103 29.37 -41.99 9.35
CA ARG A 103 29.49 -42.56 10.71
C ARG A 103 28.70 -43.86 10.89
N GLN A 104 27.51 -43.95 10.29
CA GLN A 104 26.70 -45.18 10.35
C GLN A 104 27.32 -46.36 9.58
N ILE A 105 28.06 -46.11 8.50
CA ILE A 105 28.67 -47.16 7.66
C ILE A 105 30.03 -47.59 8.23
N TRP A 106 30.84 -46.63 8.66
CA TRP A 106 32.22 -46.87 9.10
C TRP A 106 32.38 -47.03 10.61
N GLY A 107 31.33 -46.78 11.41
CA GLY A 107 31.43 -46.65 12.86
C GLY A 107 32.06 -45.30 13.26
N ASP A 108 31.86 -44.88 14.51
CA ASP A 108 32.68 -43.79 15.05
C ASP A 108 34.09 -44.36 15.27
N GLU A 109 35.12 -43.71 14.71
CA GLU A 109 36.54 -44.05 14.94
C GLU A 109 36.94 -43.91 16.44
N ASP A 110 36.03 -43.44 17.29
CA ASP A 110 36.22 -43.27 18.73
C ASP A 110 35.88 -44.53 19.57
N ASP A 111 35.32 -45.59 19.00
CA ASP A 111 34.95 -46.83 19.74
C ASP A 111 36.06 -47.90 19.77
N ALA A 112 37.27 -47.60 19.31
CA ALA A 112 38.38 -48.55 19.23
C ALA A 112 39.54 -48.25 20.20
N ILE A 113 39.27 -47.77 21.41
CA ILE A 113 40.21 -47.93 22.54
C ILE A 113 39.40 -48.22 23.81
N ASP A 114 39.10 -49.50 24.03
CA ASP A 114 38.83 -50.00 25.38
C ASP A 114 40.19 -50.16 26.09
N PRO A 115 40.51 -49.37 27.15
CA PRO A 115 41.72 -49.60 27.93
C PRO A 115 41.58 -50.74 28.95
N SER A 116 40.52 -51.56 28.89
CA SER A 116 40.23 -52.59 29.88
C SER A 116 40.64 -53.98 29.41
N SER A 117 41.92 -54.18 29.11
CA SER A 117 42.51 -55.52 29.06
C SER A 117 44.02 -55.45 29.23
N GLU A 118 44.49 -55.40 30.48
CA GLU A 118 45.62 -56.22 30.95
C GLU A 118 45.79 -56.08 32.47
N GLN A 119 45.33 -57.14 33.16
CA GLN A 119 45.81 -57.76 34.41
C GLN A 119 46.09 -56.90 35.66
#